data_AF-A0A3R6Q7W8-F1
#
_entry.id   AF-A0A3R6Q7W8-F1
#
_cell.length_a   1.000
_cell.length_b   1.000
_cell.length_c   1.000
_cell.angle_alpha   90.00
_cell.angle_beta   90.00
_cell.angle_gamma   90.00
#
_symmetry.space_group_name_H-M   'P 1'
#
loop_
_entity.id
_entity.type
_entity.pdbx_description
1 polymer ?
#
loop_
_entity_poly.entity_id
_entity_poly.type
_entity_poly.pdbx_seq_one_letter_code
_entity_poly.pdbx_strand_id
1 'polypeptide(L)' 'MEKRKPNDLPPEQCLAVDTDTLCKLLCCGRHTAVQIGDLANARITMNTRVLWSVQRIKEYLYDISG' A
#
# COMPACT_ATOMS: atom_id res chain seq x y z
N MET A 1 -18.22 20.31 -6.44
CA MET A 1 -18.11 18.89 -6.80
C MET A 1 -17.73 18.15 -5.52
N GLU A 2 -18.70 17.51 -4.87
CA GLU A 2 -18.45 16.68 -3.68
C GLU A 2 -17.43 15.60 -4.07
N LYS A 3 -16.22 15.64 -3.51
CA LYS A 3 -15.27 14.55 -3.70
C LYS A 3 -15.90 13.33 -3.04
N ARG A 4 -16.50 12.44 -3.85
CA ARG A 4 -17.03 11.15 -3.40
C ARG A 4 -15.98 10.53 -2.48
N LYS A 5 -16.34 10.29 -1.22
CA LYS A 5 -15.48 9.57 -0.27
C LYS A 5 -15.11 8.25 -0.96
N PRO A 6 -13.82 7.94 -1.20
CA PRO A 6 -13.46 6.64 -1.72
C PRO A 6 -13.92 5.63 -0.67
N ASN A 7 -14.88 4.79 -1.04
CA ASN A 7 -15.43 3.62 -0.33
C ASN A 7 -14.91 3.40 1.10
N ASP A 8 -15.80 3.33 2.08
CA ASP A 8 -15.55 3.05 3.51
C ASP A 8 -14.96 1.64 3.79
N LEU A 9 -14.32 1.02 2.80
CA LEU A 9 -13.64 -0.26 2.98
C LEU A 9 -12.42 -0.06 3.88
N PRO A 10 -12.20 -0.95 4.86
CA PRO A 10 -10.97 -0.98 5.62
C PRO A 10 -9.76 -1.06 4.67
N PRO A 11 -8.65 -0.37 4.95
CA PRO A 11 -7.44 -0.40 4.12
C PRO A 11 -6.94 -1.81 3.79
N GLU A 12 -7.21 -2.78 4.68
CA GLU A 12 -6.86 -4.19 4.53
C GLU A 12 -7.63 -4.92 3.41
N GLN A 13 -8.79 -4.38 3.02
CA GLN A 13 -9.66 -4.89 1.96
C GLN A 13 -9.49 -4.13 0.64
N CYS A 14 -8.66 -3.07 0.62
CA CYS A 14 -8.35 -2.35 -0.61
C CYS A 14 -7.44 -3.18 -1.52
N LEU A 15 -7.66 -3.11 -2.85
CA LEU A 15 -6.75 -3.71 -3.83
C LEU A 15 -5.39 -3.00 -3.86
N ALA A 16 -5.43 -1.67 -3.75
CA ALA A 16 -4.26 -0.84 -3.69
C ALA A 16 -4.49 0.39 -2.80
N VAL A 17 -3.42 0.87 -2.17
CA VAL A 17 -3.44 2.01 -1.26
C VAL A 17 -2.38 3.05 -1.63
N ASP A 18 -2.59 4.31 -1.27
CA ASP A 18 -1.54 5.33 -1.40
C ASP A 18 -0.42 5.11 -0.37
N THR A 19 0.65 5.90 -0.47
CA THR A 19 1.81 5.77 0.42
C THR A 19 1.50 6.09 1.88
N ASP A 20 0.59 7.04 2.16
CA ASP A 20 0.26 7.41 3.54
C ASP A 20 -0.58 6.32 4.20
N THR A 21 -1.49 5.70 3.44
CA THR A 21 -2.26 4.54 3.89
C THR A 21 -1.37 3.29 4.05
N LEU A 22 -0.39 3.09 3.17
CA LEU A 22 0.62 2.03 3.33
C LEU A 22 1.42 2.19 4.63
N CYS A 23 1.84 3.42 4.96
CA CYS A 23 2.53 3.70 6.23
C CYS A 23 1.70 3.28 7.44
N LYS A 24 0.39 3.52 7.41
CA LYS A 24 -0.54 3.11 8.47
C LYS A 24 -0.70 1.59 8.54
N LEU A 25 -0.83 0.92 7.40
CA LEU A 25 -0.93 -0.55 7.32
C LEU A 25 0.31 -1.25 7.88
N LEU A 26 1.49 -0.70 7.60
CA LEU A 26 2.78 -1.25 8.03
C LEU A 26 3.26 -0.72 9.38
N CYS A 27 2.53 0.22 9.99
CA CYS A 27 2.94 0.92 11.21
C CYS A 27 4.39 1.47 11.14
N CYS A 28 4.82 2.00 9.99
CA CYS A 28 6.19 2.47 9.77
C CYS A 28 6.25 3.80 9.00
N GLY A 29 7.45 4.41 8.98
CA GLY A 29 7.68 5.67 8.28
C GLY A 29 7.69 5.54 6.75
N ARG A 30 7.52 6.67 6.06
CA ARG A 30 7.43 6.73 4.58
C ARG A 30 8.58 6.01 3.87
N HIS A 31 9.81 6.23 4.32
CA HIS A 31 10.99 5.60 3.70
C HIS A 31 10.92 4.08 3.78
N THR A 32 10.65 3.54 4.98
CA THR A 32 10.51 2.10 5.21
C THR A 32 9.33 1.51 4.44
N ALA A 33 8.19 2.19 4.42
CA ALA A 33 7.00 1.74 3.69
C ALA A 33 7.27 1.63 2.19
N VAL A 34 7.94 2.64 1.60
CA VAL A 34 8.35 2.63 0.19
C VAL A 34 9.32 1.49 -0.09
N GLN A 35 10.32 1.30 0.77
CA GLN A 35 11.30 0.23 0.63
C GLN A 35 10.65 -1.16 0.68
N ILE A 36 9.76 -1.41 1.65
CA ILE A 36 8.99 -2.66 1.72
C ILE A 36 8.16 -2.85 0.45
N GLY A 37 7.48 -1.80 -0.01
CA GLY A 37 6.69 -1.88 -1.24
C GLY A 37 7.50 -2.15 -2.49
N ASP A 38 8.70 -1.60 -2.59
CA ASP A 38 9.61 -1.87 -3.71
C ASP A 38 10.15 -3.30 -3.66
N LEU A 39 10.57 -3.78 -2.49
CA LEU A 39 11.02 -5.16 -2.28
C LEU A 39 9.91 -6.18 -2.56
N ALA A 40 8.68 -5.85 -2.20
CA ALA A 40 7.48 -6.66 -2.49
C ALA A 40 7.03 -6.60 -3.96
N ASN A 41 7.71 -5.81 -4.81
CA ASN A 41 7.28 -5.53 -6.19
C ASN A 41 5.80 -5.06 -6.26
N ALA A 42 5.37 -4.29 -5.27
CA ALA A 42 3.97 -3.90 -5.06
C ALA A 42 3.62 -2.55 -5.68
N ARG A 43 4.61 -1.81 -6.21
CA ARG A 43 4.44 -0.48 -6.79
C ARG A 43 3.58 -0.52 -8.06
N ILE A 44 2.53 0.30 -8.07
CA ILE A 44 1.65 0.54 -9.22
C ILE A 44 1.76 2.02 -9.57
N THR A 45 2.41 2.33 -10.69
CA THR A 45 2.56 3.71 -11.18
C THR A 45 1.48 4.01 -12.22
N MET A 46 0.61 4.98 -11.91
CA MET A 46 -0.40 5.51 -12.83
C MET A 46 -0.19 7.01 -13.00
N ASN A 47 0.37 7.41 -14.14
CA ASN A 47 0.78 8.78 -14.42
C ASN A 47 1.71 9.31 -13.31
N THR A 48 1.28 10.31 -12.55
CA THR A 48 2.02 10.91 -11.44
C THR A 48 1.73 10.28 -10.08
N ARG A 49 0.81 9.31 -10.02
CA ARG A 49 0.39 8.66 -8.77
C ARG A 49 1.09 7.33 -8.59
N VAL A 50 1.51 7.10 -7.36
CA VAL A 50 2.01 5.80 -6.89
C VAL A 50 1.00 5.21 -5.93
N LEU A 51 0.55 4.00 -6.25
CA LEU A 51 -0.24 3.15 -5.37
C LEU A 51 0.54 1.87 -5.08
N TRP A 52 0.13 1.16 -4.04
CA TRP A 52 0.78 -0.06 -3.55
C TRP A 52 -0.24 -1.19 -3.46
N SER A 53 0.05 -2.31 -4.11
CA SER A 53 -0.77 -3.52 -4.02
C SER A 53 -0.74 -4.07 -2.60
N VAL A 54 -1.91 -4.10 -1.94
CA VAL A 54 -2.02 -4.64 -0.56
C VAL A 54 -1.71 -6.13 -0.53
N GLN A 55 -2.11 -6.87 -1.57
CA GLN A 55 -1.88 -8.30 -1.69
C GLN A 55 -0.39 -8.63 -1.72
N ARG A 56 0.38 -7.98 -2.60
CA ARG A 56 1.83 -8.23 -2.72
C ARG A 56 2.60 -7.90 -1.45
N ILE A 57 2.22 -6.81 -0.77
CA ILE A 57 2.81 -6.44 0.52
C ILE A 57 2.61 -7.57 1.54
N LYS A 58 1.39 -8.11 1.66
CA LYS A 58 1.08 -9.21 2.58
C LYS A 58 1.90 -10.46 2.24
N GLU A 59 1.93 -10.87 0.98
CA GLU A 59 2.72 -12.02 0.50
C GLU A 59 4.21 -11.87 0.83
N TYR A 60 4.79 -10.69 0.57
CA TYR A 60 6.19 -10.41 0.88
C TYR A 60 6.50 -10.49 2.38
N LEU A 61 5.64 -9.91 3.22
CA LEU A 61 5.82 -9.97 4.67
C LEU A 61 5.73 -11.40 5.20
N TYR A 62 4.82 -12.22 4.66
CA TYR A 62 4.74 -13.63 5.04
C TYR A 62 6.00 -14.40 4.64
N ASP A 63 6.50 -14.18 3.41
CA ASP A 63 7.72 -14.81 2.89
C ASP A 63 8.97 -14.51 3.75
N ILE A 64 9.15 -13.27 4.21
CA ILE A 64 10.31 -12.90 5.04
C ILE A 64 10.13 -13.18 6.53
N SER A 65 8.91 -13.53 6.97
CA SER A 65 8.60 -13.85 8.37
C SER A 65 8.63 -15.36 8.67
N GLY A 66 8.67 -16.20 7.63
CA GLY A 66 8.83 -17.65 7.71
C GLY A 66 10.28 -18.09 7.78
#